data_AF-A0A8S9XSE4-F1
#
_entry.id   AF-A0A8S9XSE4-F1
#
_cell.length_a   1.000
_cell.length_b   1.000
_cell.length_c   1.000
_cell.angle_alpha   90.00
_cell.angle_beta   90.00
_cell.angle_gamma   90.00
#
_symmetry.space_group_name_H-M   'P 1'
#
loop_
_entity.id
_entity.type
_entity.pdbx_description
1 polymer ?
#
loop_
_entity_poly.entity_id
_entity_poly.type
_entity_poly.pdbx_seq_one_letter_code
_entity_poly.pdbx_strand_id
1 'polypeptide(L)'
;MVVGLVGNLLTVVALLRCPRVRNVAAAFIISLCVADFLFCAVVLPFAASRFITDTWSHGDFLCKVVPLVRYGNVGVSLLCIAMITINRYIMIAHYGMYTKIYRPFWIACMILFCWSLSFGMQIPTFLGYWGRYSYDHNLRTCSIMKDRWGRSSKTALFMIAFVIPCMIIVCCYARIFWVVHSSENRMRQHASAGSGKDKKEMKSKRNEWRITKMVLAIFLSFLMCYLPITIIKVYDSNVQYPVLHVVAYLLLYLSACINPIIYVIMNNQYRQAYKTILLCKRPRLLSLTPAGSSYGGKSREDSKTMVSQVSIALTPVRCSDLPDFADRHL
;
A
#
# COMPACT_ATOMS: atom_id res chain seq x y z
N MET A 1 -6.22 7.78 -14.74
CA MET A 1 -4.80 7.87 -15.13
C MET A 1 -4.11 9.08 -14.50
N VAL A 2 -4.44 10.32 -14.88
CA VAL A 2 -3.79 11.55 -14.36
C VAL A 2 -3.82 11.63 -12.83
N VAL A 3 -5.00 11.45 -12.23
CA VAL A 3 -5.15 11.44 -10.76
C VAL A 3 -4.28 10.36 -10.10
N GLY A 4 -4.15 9.19 -10.72
CA GLY A 4 -3.31 8.10 -10.21
C GLY A 4 -1.82 8.42 -10.29
N LEU A 5 -1.34 8.95 -11.42
CA LEU A 5 0.06 9.35 -11.59
C LEU A 5 0.44 10.46 -10.58
N VAL A 6 -0.32 11.56 -10.59
CA VAL A 6 -0.04 12.73 -9.74
C VAL A 6 -0.23 12.37 -8.26
N GLY A 7 -1.33 11.68 -7.91
CA GLY A 7 -1.67 11.35 -6.53
C GLY A 7 -0.67 10.39 -5.90
N ASN A 8 -0.26 9.33 -6.59
CA ASN A 8 0.72 8.38 -6.06
C ASN A 8 2.11 9.02 -5.97
N LEU A 9 2.54 9.79 -6.98
CA LEU A 9 3.81 10.51 -6.93
C LEU A 9 3.83 11.51 -5.76
N LEU A 10 2.76 12.29 -5.60
CA LEU A 10 2.61 13.22 -4.48
C LEU A 10 2.66 12.49 -3.13
N THR A 11 2.04 11.32 -3.02
CA THR A 11 2.09 10.48 -1.81
C THR A 11 3.51 10.05 -1.49
N VAL A 12 4.24 9.53 -2.48
CA VAL A 12 5.65 9.13 -2.33
C VAL A 12 6.49 10.32 -1.85
N VAL A 13 6.41 11.46 -2.53
CA VAL A 13 7.17 12.67 -2.17
C VAL A 13 6.82 13.15 -0.77
N ALA A 14 5.54 13.21 -0.41
CA ALA A 14 5.09 13.67 0.90
C ALA A 14 5.60 12.78 2.04
N LEU A 15 5.55 11.46 1.88
CA LEU A 15 6.00 10.51 2.90
C LEU A 15 7.54 10.48 3.03
N LEU A 16 8.28 10.69 1.95
CA LEU A 16 9.74 10.75 1.98
C LEU A 16 10.26 12.06 2.59
N ARG A 17 9.61 13.19 2.29
CA ARG A 17 10.06 14.53 2.70
C ARG A 17 9.57 14.96 4.09
N CYS A 18 8.54 14.30 4.65
CA CYS A 18 8.00 14.64 5.97
C CYS A 18 8.40 13.60 7.04
N PRO A 19 9.39 13.89 7.92
CA PRO A 19 9.83 12.94 8.95
C PRO A 19 8.73 12.52 9.92
N ARG A 20 7.75 13.39 10.19
CA ARG A 20 6.65 13.14 11.13
C ARG A 20 5.73 11.98 10.75
N VAL A 21 5.70 11.63 9.47
CA VAL A 21 4.85 10.54 8.94
C VAL A 21 5.66 9.30 8.57
N ARG A 22 6.99 9.35 8.72
CA ARG A 22 7.89 8.25 8.38
C ARG A 22 7.82 7.17 9.47
N ASN A 23 7.15 6.07 9.16
CA ASN A 23 7.10 4.88 9.98
C ASN A 23 7.09 3.63 9.09
N VAL A 24 7.08 2.46 9.71
CA VAL A 24 7.10 1.16 9.00
C VAL A 24 5.95 1.03 8.01
N ALA A 25 4.73 1.39 8.40
CA ALA A 25 3.58 1.34 7.51
C ALA A 25 3.73 2.30 6.33
N ALA A 26 4.33 3.48 6.54
CA ALA A 26 4.60 4.44 5.47
C ALA A 26 5.57 3.86 4.42
N ALA A 27 6.54 3.01 4.81
CA ALA A 27 7.44 2.35 3.85
C ALA A 27 6.66 1.40 2.91
N PHE A 28 5.74 0.60 3.44
CA PHE A 28 4.88 -0.25 2.61
C PHE A 28 3.87 0.56 1.79
N ILE A 29 3.36 1.67 2.32
CA ILE A 29 2.48 2.59 1.56
C ILE A 29 3.25 3.23 0.40
N ILE A 30 4.51 3.62 0.59
CA ILE A 30 5.37 4.11 -0.50
C ILE A 30 5.50 3.01 -1.57
N SER A 31 5.80 1.76 -1.19
CA SER A 31 5.88 0.65 -2.12
C SER A 31 4.56 0.42 -2.89
N LEU A 32 3.43 0.53 -2.21
CA LEU A 32 2.09 0.45 -2.81
C LEU A 32 1.88 1.58 -3.84
N CYS A 33 2.25 2.82 -3.51
CA CYS A 33 2.17 3.93 -4.45
C CYS A 33 3.10 3.77 -5.66
N VAL A 34 4.29 3.17 -5.49
CA VAL A 34 5.17 2.85 -6.63
C VAL A 34 4.52 1.82 -7.56
N ALA A 35 3.88 0.78 -7.01
CA ALA A 35 3.15 -0.21 -7.80
C ALA A 35 1.96 0.43 -8.55
N ASP A 36 1.15 1.26 -7.88
CA ASP A 36 0.01 1.95 -8.50
C ASP A 36 0.46 2.98 -9.55
N PHE A 37 1.59 3.65 -9.33
CA PHE A 37 2.21 4.54 -10.32
C PHE A 37 2.65 3.76 -11.56
N LEU A 38 3.33 2.62 -11.38
CA LEU A 38 3.75 1.74 -12.48
C LEU A 38 2.54 1.22 -13.26
N PHE A 39 1.47 0.83 -12.56
CA PHE A 39 0.21 0.44 -13.18
C PHE A 39 -0.40 1.59 -14.00
N CYS A 40 -0.40 2.82 -13.48
CA CYS A 40 -0.88 3.98 -14.20
C CYS A 40 -0.03 4.35 -15.42
N ALA A 41 1.29 4.22 -15.33
CA ALA A 41 2.22 4.62 -16.37
C ALA A 41 2.30 3.59 -17.50
N VAL A 42 2.15 2.30 -17.19
CA VAL A 42 2.32 1.22 -18.17
C VAL A 42 0.98 0.62 -18.55
N VAL A 43 0.09 0.25 -17.62
CA VAL A 43 -1.11 -0.52 -17.97
C VAL A 43 -2.22 0.36 -18.52
N LEU A 44 -2.45 1.53 -17.93
CA LEU A 44 -3.57 2.40 -18.31
C LEU A 44 -3.48 2.99 -19.73
N PRO A 45 -2.31 3.42 -20.25
CA PRO A 45 -2.22 3.96 -21.61
C PRO A 45 -2.60 2.92 -22.68
N PHE A 46 -2.09 1.68 -22.55
CA PHE A 46 -2.46 0.60 -23.48
C PHE A 46 -3.91 0.16 -23.30
N ALA A 47 -4.44 0.19 -22.07
CA ALA A 47 -5.86 -0.06 -21.85
C ALA A 47 -6.73 1.02 -22.53
N ALA A 48 -6.36 2.30 -22.42
CA ALA A 48 -7.07 3.40 -23.06
C ALA A 48 -7.02 3.32 -24.58
N SER A 49 -5.83 3.08 -25.15
CA SER A 49 -5.67 2.89 -26.61
C SER A 49 -6.57 1.77 -27.12
N ARG A 50 -6.62 0.64 -26.41
CA ARG A 50 -7.47 -0.49 -26.75
C ARG A 50 -8.97 -0.15 -26.73
N PHE A 51 -9.44 0.70 -25.82
CA PHE A 51 -10.85 1.16 -25.86
C PHE A 51 -11.18 1.99 -27.10
N ILE A 52 -10.18 2.65 -27.70
CA ILE A 52 -10.36 3.47 -28.90
C ILE A 52 -10.27 2.59 -30.16
N THR A 53 -9.30 1.68 -30.22
CA THR A 53 -9.04 0.85 -31.41
C THR A 53 -9.84 -0.45 -31.45
N ASP A 54 -10.54 -0.79 -30.36
CA ASP A 54 -11.31 -2.03 -30.17
C ASP A 54 -10.53 -3.34 -30.41
N THR A 55 -9.20 -3.26 -30.43
CA THR A 55 -8.29 -4.39 -30.63
C THR A 55 -6.90 -4.08 -30.07
N TRP A 56 -6.03 -5.09 -30.03
CA TRP A 56 -4.63 -4.94 -29.67
C TRP A 56 -3.75 -4.76 -30.91
N SER A 57 -3.21 -3.55 -31.10
CA SER A 57 -2.33 -3.20 -32.23
C SER A 57 -0.86 -2.97 -31.85
N HIS A 58 -0.49 -3.18 -30.58
CA HIS A 58 0.84 -2.81 -30.04
C HIS A 58 1.89 -3.94 -30.13
N GLY A 59 1.62 -4.99 -30.90
CA GLY A 59 2.52 -6.13 -31.10
C GLY A 59 2.55 -7.14 -29.94
N ASP A 60 3.17 -8.29 -30.19
CA ASP A 60 3.19 -9.43 -29.26
C ASP A 60 4.01 -9.17 -27.98
N PHE A 61 5.12 -8.44 -28.10
CA PHE A 61 5.96 -8.13 -26.94
C PHE A 61 5.20 -7.36 -25.85
N LEU A 62 4.52 -6.28 -26.23
CA LEU A 62 3.70 -5.51 -25.29
C LEU A 62 2.48 -6.32 -24.82
N CYS A 63 1.97 -7.25 -25.64
CA CYS A 63 0.91 -8.18 -25.25
C CYS A 63 1.35 -9.17 -24.15
N LYS A 64 2.66 -9.32 -23.92
CA LYS A 64 3.22 -10.10 -22.80
C LYS A 64 3.58 -9.21 -21.61
N VAL A 65 4.19 -8.05 -21.86
CA VAL A 65 4.65 -7.13 -20.81
C VAL A 65 3.49 -6.46 -20.08
N VAL A 66 2.44 -6.00 -20.78
CA VAL A 66 1.33 -5.29 -20.13
C VAL A 66 0.55 -6.17 -19.16
N PRO A 67 0.19 -7.42 -19.51
CA PRO A 67 -0.40 -8.34 -18.55
C PRO A 67 0.55 -8.69 -17.40
N LEU A 68 1.84 -8.91 -17.66
CA LEU A 68 2.85 -9.14 -16.62
C LEU A 68 2.84 -8.03 -15.57
N VAL A 69 2.90 -6.76 -16.02
CA VAL A 69 2.87 -5.58 -15.14
C VAL A 69 1.51 -5.45 -14.45
N ARG A 70 0.40 -5.74 -15.14
CA ARG A 70 -0.95 -5.71 -14.57
C ARG A 70 -1.09 -6.71 -13.40
N TYR A 71 -0.81 -7.99 -13.63
CA TYR A 71 -0.96 -9.03 -12.61
C TYR A 71 0.11 -8.92 -11.51
N GLY A 72 1.35 -8.57 -11.89
CA GLY A 72 2.44 -8.32 -10.97
C GLY A 72 2.13 -7.19 -9.98
N ASN A 73 1.61 -6.05 -10.46
CA ASN A 73 1.24 -4.94 -9.56
C ASN A 73 0.08 -5.32 -8.63
N VAL A 74 -0.94 -6.02 -9.12
CA VAL A 74 -2.05 -6.49 -8.27
C VAL A 74 -1.52 -7.32 -7.09
N GLY A 75 -0.61 -8.26 -7.36
CA GLY A 75 -0.02 -9.08 -6.30
C GLY A 75 0.86 -8.27 -5.34
N VAL A 76 1.68 -7.34 -5.85
CA VAL A 76 2.48 -6.45 -5.00
C VAL A 76 1.58 -5.61 -4.10
N SER A 77 0.51 -5.02 -4.64
CA SER A 77 -0.42 -4.19 -3.89
C SER A 77 -1.08 -4.99 -2.76
N LEU A 78 -1.57 -6.19 -3.03
CA LEU A 78 -2.20 -7.03 -2.00
C LEU A 78 -1.22 -7.52 -0.94
N LEU A 79 0.00 -7.93 -1.34
CA LEU A 79 1.05 -8.30 -0.39
C LEU A 79 1.45 -7.10 0.47
N CYS A 80 1.59 -5.90 -0.09
CA CYS A 80 1.86 -4.68 0.69
C CYS A 80 0.73 -4.41 1.71
N ILE A 81 -0.54 -4.55 1.30
CA ILE A 81 -1.69 -4.41 2.23
C ILE A 81 -1.62 -5.46 3.35
N ALA A 82 -1.25 -6.71 3.04
CA ALA A 82 -1.02 -7.75 4.04
C ALA A 82 0.10 -7.38 5.01
N MET A 83 1.24 -6.89 4.51
CA MET A 83 2.37 -6.45 5.35
C MET A 83 2.00 -5.26 6.24
N ILE A 84 1.23 -4.29 5.73
CA ILE A 84 0.72 -3.17 6.54
C ILE A 84 -0.20 -3.69 7.65
N THR A 85 -1.08 -4.64 7.32
CA THR A 85 -2.02 -5.23 8.29
C THR A 85 -1.29 -6.02 9.37
N ILE A 86 -0.31 -6.85 9.00
CA ILE A 86 0.55 -7.59 9.94
C ILE A 86 1.33 -6.61 10.84
N ASN A 87 1.88 -5.54 10.28
CA ASN A 87 2.54 -4.48 11.07
C ASN A 87 1.61 -3.89 12.13
N ARG A 88 0.34 -3.63 11.77
CA ARG A 88 -0.65 -3.11 12.73
C ARG A 88 -1.01 -4.15 13.79
N TYR A 89 -1.20 -5.41 13.39
CA TYR A 89 -1.46 -6.50 14.32
C TYR A 89 -0.32 -6.66 15.35
N ILE A 90 0.93 -6.75 14.90
CA ILE A 90 2.10 -6.90 15.79
C ILE A 90 2.25 -5.68 16.70
N MET A 91 2.05 -4.47 16.19
CA MET A 91 2.12 -3.25 17.01
C MET A 91 1.08 -3.24 18.15
N ILE A 92 -0.15 -3.71 17.87
CA ILE A 92 -1.27 -3.69 18.83
C ILE A 92 -1.19 -4.88 19.80
N ALA A 93 -0.91 -6.08 19.31
CA ALA A 93 -0.97 -7.31 20.10
C ALA A 93 0.38 -7.71 20.72
N HIS A 94 1.50 -7.35 20.08
CA HIS A 94 2.84 -7.85 20.42
C HIS A 94 3.93 -6.76 20.33
N TYR A 95 3.69 -5.61 20.98
CA TYR A 95 4.61 -4.45 20.93
C TYR A 95 6.07 -4.80 21.29
N GLY A 96 6.30 -5.73 22.22
CA GLY A 96 7.65 -6.16 22.60
C GLY A 96 8.46 -6.84 21.48
N MET A 97 7.80 -7.43 20.48
CA MET A 97 8.45 -8.01 19.29
C MET A 97 8.59 -6.98 18.16
N TYR A 98 7.79 -5.91 18.17
CA TYR A 98 7.73 -4.92 17.10
C TYR A 98 9.09 -4.33 16.75
N THR A 99 9.85 -3.90 17.77
CA THR A 99 11.16 -3.24 17.60
C THR A 99 12.26 -4.20 17.12
N LYS A 100 12.08 -5.51 17.32
CA LYS A 100 13.02 -6.53 16.85
C LYS A 100 12.77 -6.88 15.38
N ILE A 101 11.50 -7.01 14.99
CA ILE A 101 11.09 -7.40 13.64
C ILE A 101 11.28 -6.25 12.65
N TYR A 102 10.80 -5.05 12.98
CA TYR A 102 10.73 -3.94 12.03
C TYR A 102 11.97 -3.03 12.05
N ARG A 103 13.14 -3.64 11.88
CA ARG A 103 14.38 -2.89 11.60
C ARG A 103 14.48 -2.54 10.11
N PRO A 104 15.20 -1.46 9.74
CA PRO A 104 15.29 -0.99 8.34
C PRO A 104 15.67 -2.09 7.34
N PHE A 105 16.66 -2.92 7.68
CA PHE A 105 17.08 -4.05 6.86
C PHE A 105 15.95 -5.04 6.59
N TRP A 106 15.25 -5.48 7.64
CA TRP A 106 14.13 -6.42 7.51
C TRP A 106 12.96 -5.82 6.74
N ILE A 107 12.67 -4.53 6.92
CA ILE A 107 11.63 -3.83 6.12
C ILE A 107 11.99 -3.86 4.63
N ALA A 108 13.25 -3.59 4.28
CA ALA A 108 13.71 -3.67 2.90
C ALA A 108 13.59 -5.11 2.35
N CYS A 109 13.99 -6.12 3.12
CA CYS A 109 13.80 -7.53 2.75
C CYS A 109 12.32 -7.89 2.56
N MET A 110 11.42 -7.40 3.43
CA MET A 110 9.97 -7.63 3.30
C MET A 110 9.40 -6.99 2.02
N ILE A 111 9.82 -5.76 1.68
CA ILE A 111 9.41 -5.10 0.44
C ILE A 111 9.94 -5.88 -0.77
N LEU A 112 11.23 -6.21 -0.79
CA LEU A 112 11.83 -7.01 -1.86
C LEU A 112 11.12 -8.35 -2.02
N PHE A 113 10.77 -9.01 -0.91
CA PHE A 113 9.97 -10.23 -0.94
C PHE A 113 8.61 -10.03 -1.61
N CYS A 114 7.88 -8.95 -1.30
CA CYS A 114 6.60 -8.66 -1.96
C CYS A 114 6.74 -8.53 -3.49
N TRP A 115 7.76 -7.82 -3.96
CA TRP A 115 8.04 -7.63 -5.39
C TRP A 115 8.48 -8.95 -6.05
N SER A 116 9.47 -9.62 -5.47
CA SER A 116 10.02 -10.86 -5.99
C SER A 116 9.00 -11.99 -6.01
N LEU A 117 8.18 -12.14 -4.97
CA LEU A 117 7.13 -13.15 -4.93
C LEU A 117 6.08 -12.88 -6.02
N SER A 118 5.61 -11.64 -6.11
CA SER A 118 4.54 -11.29 -7.05
C SER A 118 4.97 -11.42 -8.51
N PHE A 119 6.10 -10.83 -8.89
CA PHE A 119 6.60 -10.92 -10.27
C PHE A 119 7.23 -12.28 -10.55
N GLY A 120 7.88 -12.91 -9.57
CA GLY A 120 8.48 -14.23 -9.70
C GLY A 120 7.46 -15.31 -10.04
N MET A 121 6.26 -15.25 -9.44
CA MET A 121 5.16 -16.16 -9.80
C MET A 121 4.66 -15.98 -11.24
N GLN A 122 4.87 -14.82 -11.86
CA GLN A 122 4.49 -14.58 -13.26
C GLN A 122 5.54 -15.07 -14.26
N ILE A 123 6.79 -15.30 -13.85
CA ILE A 123 7.89 -15.70 -14.74
C ILE A 123 7.58 -16.98 -15.53
N PRO A 124 7.04 -18.07 -14.93
CA PRO A 124 6.72 -19.28 -15.69
C PRO A 124 5.69 -19.05 -16.81
N THR A 125 4.74 -18.13 -16.60
CA THR A 125 3.73 -17.76 -17.59
C THR A 125 4.31 -16.82 -18.66
N PHE A 126 5.20 -15.91 -18.26
CA PHE A 126 5.91 -15.03 -19.18
C PHE A 126 6.78 -15.83 -20.16
N LEU A 127 7.48 -16.85 -19.67
CA LEU A 127 8.31 -17.74 -20.47
C LEU A 127 7.51 -18.82 -21.25
N GLY A 128 6.21 -18.95 -21.00
CA GLY A 128 5.35 -19.92 -21.68
C GLY A 128 5.47 -21.37 -21.18
N TYR A 129 6.15 -21.60 -20.05
CA TYR A 129 6.28 -22.93 -19.44
C TYR A 129 5.01 -23.39 -18.72
N TRP A 130 4.23 -22.43 -18.17
CA TRP A 130 2.98 -22.72 -17.48
C TRP A 130 1.94 -21.62 -17.71
N GLY A 131 1.06 -21.86 -18.68
CA GLY A 131 0.25 -20.80 -19.27
C GLY A 131 1.07 -19.83 -20.13
N ARG A 132 0.40 -18.97 -20.88
CA ARG A 132 1.05 -17.94 -21.72
C ARG A 132 0.28 -16.64 -21.69
N TYR A 133 0.98 -15.51 -21.78
CA TYR A 133 0.33 -14.26 -22.12
C TYR A 133 0.05 -14.22 -23.62
N SER A 134 -1.21 -14.00 -23.97
CA SER A 134 -1.65 -13.94 -25.36
C SER A 134 -2.88 -13.03 -25.46
N TYR A 135 -3.19 -12.61 -26.69
CA TYR A 135 -4.43 -11.91 -26.98
C TYR A 135 -5.63 -12.85 -26.78
N ASP A 136 -6.61 -12.39 -26.02
CA ASP A 136 -7.90 -13.03 -25.81
C ASP A 136 -8.93 -12.31 -26.68
N HIS A 137 -9.43 -12.99 -27.70
CA HIS A 137 -10.38 -12.42 -28.67
C HIS A 137 -11.74 -12.09 -28.03
N ASN A 138 -12.18 -12.86 -27.04
CA ASN A 138 -13.45 -12.63 -26.35
C ASN A 138 -13.34 -11.37 -25.48
N LEU A 139 -12.28 -11.32 -24.69
CA LEU A 139 -12.02 -10.18 -23.80
C LEU A 139 -11.34 -9.01 -24.51
N ARG A 140 -11.11 -9.07 -25.83
CA ARG A 140 -10.37 -8.12 -26.69
C ARG A 140 -9.09 -7.57 -26.06
N THR A 141 -8.38 -8.37 -25.27
CA THR A 141 -7.27 -7.91 -24.41
C THR A 141 -6.20 -8.97 -24.25
N CYS A 142 -4.99 -8.55 -23.93
CA CYS A 142 -3.96 -9.49 -23.54
C CYS A 142 -4.17 -9.96 -22.09
N SER A 143 -4.14 -11.28 -21.90
CA SER A 143 -4.50 -11.97 -20.65
C SER A 143 -3.73 -13.29 -20.52
N ILE A 144 -3.97 -14.05 -19.44
CA ILE A 144 -3.36 -15.37 -19.20
C ILE A 144 -4.20 -16.46 -19.88
N MET A 145 -3.66 -17.04 -20.94
CA MET A 145 -4.26 -18.10 -21.77
C MET A 145 -3.63 -19.45 -21.47
N LYS A 146 -4.34 -20.52 -21.87
CA LYS A 146 -3.82 -21.88 -21.82
C LYS A 146 -2.59 -22.02 -22.73
N ASP A 147 -1.60 -22.78 -22.26
CA ASP A 147 -0.44 -23.18 -23.04
C ASP A 147 -0.79 -24.28 -24.06
N ARG A 148 0.21 -24.77 -24.80
CA ARG A 148 0.05 -25.83 -25.82
C ARG A 148 -0.43 -27.17 -25.24
N TRP A 149 -0.22 -27.38 -23.93
CA TRP A 149 -0.63 -28.58 -23.20
C TRP A 149 -1.95 -28.38 -22.45
N GLY A 150 -2.66 -27.28 -22.71
CA GLY A 150 -3.95 -26.96 -22.08
C GLY A 150 -3.85 -26.45 -20.63
N ARG A 151 -2.63 -26.24 -20.10
CA ARG A 151 -2.40 -25.79 -18.72
C ARG A 151 -2.51 -24.27 -18.62
N SER A 152 -3.03 -23.77 -17.50
CA SER A 152 -3.14 -22.35 -17.21
C SER A 152 -2.69 -22.06 -15.79
N SER A 153 -1.85 -21.05 -15.61
CA SER A 153 -1.42 -20.54 -14.30
C SER A 153 -2.50 -19.70 -13.61
N LYS A 154 -3.57 -19.32 -14.32
CA LYS A 154 -4.59 -18.37 -13.84
C LYS A 154 -5.18 -18.78 -12.48
N THR A 155 -5.54 -20.06 -12.30
CA THR A 155 -6.13 -20.56 -11.04
C THR A 155 -5.11 -20.58 -9.91
N ALA A 156 -3.89 -21.07 -10.16
CA ALA A 156 -2.84 -21.12 -9.14
C ALA A 156 -2.44 -19.72 -8.67
N LEU A 157 -2.28 -18.78 -9.60
CA LEU A 157 -1.99 -17.38 -9.31
C LEU A 157 -3.12 -16.74 -8.50
N PHE A 158 -4.38 -17.03 -8.83
CA PHE A 158 -5.50 -16.54 -8.03
C PHE A 158 -5.49 -17.09 -6.59
N MET A 159 -5.27 -18.39 -6.41
CA MET A 159 -5.23 -18.97 -5.07
C MET A 159 -4.06 -18.44 -4.25
N ILE A 160 -2.87 -18.43 -4.83
CA ILE A 160 -1.63 -18.11 -4.09
C ILE A 160 -1.44 -16.60 -3.94
N ALA A 161 -1.64 -15.82 -5.00
CA ALA A 161 -1.37 -14.39 -5.00
C ALA A 161 -2.59 -13.53 -4.61
N PHE A 162 -3.78 -14.11 -4.48
CA PHE A 162 -4.99 -13.39 -4.04
C PHE A 162 -5.64 -14.01 -2.80
N VAL A 163 -6.08 -15.27 -2.85
CA VAL A 163 -6.86 -15.87 -1.77
C VAL A 163 -6.05 -15.98 -0.47
N ILE A 164 -4.82 -16.49 -0.53
CA ILE A 164 -3.96 -16.64 0.66
C ILE A 164 -3.69 -15.28 1.35
N PRO A 165 -3.21 -14.22 0.65
CA PRO A 165 -3.05 -12.90 1.26
C PRO A 165 -4.34 -12.33 1.86
N CYS A 166 -5.48 -12.49 1.18
CA CYS A 166 -6.78 -12.06 1.70
C CYS A 166 -7.14 -12.77 3.01
N MET A 167 -6.92 -14.08 3.10
CA MET A 167 -7.13 -14.85 4.33
C MET A 167 -6.23 -14.36 5.47
N ILE A 168 -4.95 -14.10 5.18
CA ILE A 168 -4.02 -13.53 6.17
C ILE A 168 -4.54 -12.17 6.69
N ILE A 169 -4.99 -11.29 5.79
CA ILE A 169 -5.52 -9.97 6.15
C ILE A 169 -6.76 -10.11 7.04
N VAL A 170 -7.72 -10.95 6.65
CA VAL A 170 -8.96 -11.20 7.40
C VAL A 170 -8.65 -11.76 8.80
N CYS A 171 -7.77 -12.78 8.88
CA CYS A 171 -7.34 -13.35 10.15
C CYS A 171 -6.65 -12.31 11.05
N CYS A 172 -5.77 -11.47 10.49
CA CYS A 172 -5.13 -10.39 11.24
C CYS A 172 -6.16 -9.39 11.79
N TYR A 173 -7.15 -8.98 10.97
CA TYR A 173 -8.19 -8.06 11.42
C TYR A 173 -9.10 -8.67 12.50
N ALA A 174 -9.48 -9.94 12.36
CA ALA A 174 -10.24 -10.65 13.38
C ALA A 174 -9.49 -10.67 14.72
N ARG A 175 -8.18 -10.95 14.70
CA ARG A 175 -7.32 -10.91 15.89
C ARG A 175 -7.16 -9.50 16.46
N ILE A 176 -6.98 -8.48 15.61
CA ILE A 176 -6.92 -7.07 16.06
C ILE A 176 -8.22 -6.71 16.79
N PHE A 177 -9.38 -7.02 16.19
CA PHE A 177 -10.68 -6.72 16.78
C PHE A 177 -10.87 -7.40 18.13
N TRP A 178 -10.49 -8.68 18.23
CA TRP A 178 -10.52 -9.43 19.48
C TRP A 178 -9.66 -8.79 20.58
N VAL A 179 -8.40 -8.46 20.28
CA VAL A 179 -7.47 -7.86 21.25
C VAL A 179 -7.98 -6.51 21.74
N VAL A 180 -8.49 -5.67 20.83
CA VAL A 180 -9.02 -4.36 21.19
C VAL A 180 -10.24 -4.49 22.09
N HIS A 181 -11.21 -5.34 21.73
CA HIS A 181 -12.42 -5.50 22.53
C HIS A 181 -12.16 -6.14 23.91
N SER A 182 -11.25 -7.12 23.97
CA SER A 182 -10.78 -7.69 25.24
C SER A 182 -10.11 -6.63 26.13
N SER A 183 -9.33 -5.71 25.54
CA SER A 183 -8.69 -4.63 26.29
C SER A 183 -9.70 -3.61 26.85
N GLU A 184 -10.76 -3.30 26.10
CA GLU A 184 -11.83 -2.40 26.55
C GLU A 184 -12.65 -3.01 27.69
N ASN A 185 -13.00 -4.29 27.60
CA ASN A 185 -13.72 -4.98 28.67
C ASN A 185 -12.92 -5.04 29.97
N ARG A 186 -11.61 -5.31 29.90
CA ARG A 186 -10.72 -5.27 31.06
C ARG A 186 -10.60 -3.87 31.67
N MET A 187 -10.50 -2.83 30.84
CA MET A 187 -10.44 -1.45 31.34
C MET A 187 -11.76 -1.00 31.98
N ARG A 188 -12.91 -1.41 31.44
CA ARG A 188 -14.23 -1.10 32.03
C ARG A 188 -14.43 -1.74 33.40
N GLN A 189 -13.87 -2.93 33.62
CA GLN A 189 -13.89 -3.60 34.93
C GLN A 189 -13.01 -2.89 35.99
N HIS A 190 -12.00 -2.13 35.56
CA HIS A 190 -11.08 -1.40 36.45
C HIS A 190 -11.28 0.13 36.44
N ALA A 191 -12.31 0.65 35.77
CA ALA A 191 -12.55 2.09 35.58
C ALA A 191 -13.09 2.83 36.82
N SER A 192 -13.16 2.19 37.98
CA SER A 192 -13.70 2.76 39.23
C SER A 192 -12.80 3.84 39.88
N ALA A 193 -11.65 4.18 39.29
CA ALA A 193 -10.73 5.19 39.84
C ALA A 193 -10.01 5.97 38.71
N GLY A 194 -10.68 6.96 38.10
CA GLY A 194 -10.15 7.69 36.94
C GLY A 194 -9.15 8.79 37.30
N SER A 195 -7.93 8.70 36.75
CA SER A 195 -6.87 9.72 36.85
C SER A 195 -6.59 10.37 35.48
N GLY A 196 -6.04 11.59 35.45
CA GLY A 196 -5.73 12.33 34.22
C GLY A 196 -4.80 11.61 33.23
N LYS A 197 -4.08 10.55 33.65
CA LYS A 197 -3.30 9.65 32.78
C LYS A 197 -4.17 8.89 31.76
N ASP A 198 -5.41 8.56 32.12
CA ASP A 198 -6.32 7.77 31.28
C ASP A 198 -6.72 8.52 30.01
N LYS A 199 -6.85 9.85 30.08
CA LYS A 199 -7.19 10.70 28.93
C LYS A 199 -6.11 10.70 27.85
N LYS A 200 -4.82 10.67 28.23
CA LYS A 200 -3.69 10.66 27.28
C LYS A 200 -3.55 9.30 26.61
N GLU A 201 -3.72 8.21 27.37
CA GLU A 201 -3.68 6.84 26.84
C GLU A 201 -4.86 6.57 25.89
N MET A 202 -6.08 6.99 26.24
CA MET A 202 -7.26 6.86 25.39
C MET A 202 -7.11 7.62 24.06
N LYS A 203 -6.50 8.81 24.08
CA LYS A 203 -6.21 9.58 22.86
C LYS A 203 -5.21 8.88 21.94
N SER A 204 -4.20 8.21 22.49
CA SER A 204 -3.22 7.42 21.73
C SER A 204 -3.89 6.20 21.06
N LYS A 205 -4.69 5.44 21.82
CA LYS A 205 -5.47 4.31 21.30
C LYS A 205 -6.39 4.72 20.14
N ARG A 206 -7.08 5.86 20.27
CA ARG A 206 -7.95 6.41 19.22
C ARG A 206 -7.17 6.77 17.95
N ASN A 207 -5.93 7.25 18.07
CA ASN A 207 -5.11 7.57 16.91
C ASN A 207 -4.65 6.31 16.16
N GLU A 208 -4.18 5.29 16.89
CA GLU A 208 -3.81 3.99 16.28
C GLU A 208 -5.02 3.33 15.59
N TRP A 209 -6.20 3.38 16.22
CA TRP A 209 -7.43 2.86 15.63
C TRP A 209 -7.80 3.54 14.31
N ARG A 210 -7.61 4.86 14.21
CA ARG A 210 -7.85 5.60 12.95
C ARG A 210 -6.94 5.07 11.83
N ILE A 211 -5.68 4.77 12.13
CA ILE A 211 -4.75 4.25 11.14
C ILE A 211 -5.15 2.83 10.74
N THR A 212 -5.49 1.96 11.68
CA THR A 212 -6.01 0.61 11.40
C THR A 212 -7.27 0.64 10.53
N LYS A 213 -8.20 1.56 10.81
CA LYS A 213 -9.40 1.80 10.00
C LYS A 213 -9.06 2.26 8.58
N MET A 214 -8.05 3.12 8.42
CA MET A 214 -7.55 3.52 7.10
C MET A 214 -7.03 2.31 6.32
N VAL A 215 -6.22 1.44 6.94
CA VAL A 215 -5.71 0.23 6.28
C VAL A 215 -6.85 -0.70 5.88
N LEU A 216 -7.90 -0.82 6.70
CA LEU A 216 -9.07 -1.63 6.38
C LEU A 216 -9.81 -1.06 5.18
N ALA A 217 -9.96 0.27 5.12
CA ALA A 217 -10.57 0.92 3.96
C ALA A 217 -9.77 0.70 2.67
N ILE A 218 -8.43 0.70 2.72
CA ILE A 218 -7.58 0.34 1.56
C ILE A 218 -7.87 -1.09 1.11
N PHE A 219 -7.91 -2.04 2.04
CA PHE A 219 -8.20 -3.44 1.74
C PHE A 219 -9.59 -3.64 1.13
N LEU A 220 -10.62 -3.07 1.73
CA LEU A 220 -12.00 -3.15 1.22
C LEU A 220 -12.12 -2.50 -0.17
N SER A 221 -11.42 -1.39 -0.39
CA SER A 221 -11.39 -0.73 -1.69
C SER A 221 -10.68 -1.57 -2.75
N PHE A 222 -9.58 -2.24 -2.39
CA PHE A 222 -8.91 -3.19 -3.26
C PHE A 222 -9.84 -4.34 -3.66
N LEU A 223 -10.56 -4.94 -2.70
CA LEU A 223 -11.55 -5.97 -2.98
C LEU A 223 -12.67 -5.48 -3.89
N MET A 224 -13.24 -4.31 -3.60
CA MET A 224 -14.30 -3.71 -4.42
C MET A 224 -13.86 -3.44 -5.86
N CYS A 225 -12.59 -3.07 -6.06
CA CYS A 225 -12.06 -2.80 -7.40
C CYS A 225 -11.67 -4.08 -8.17
N TYR A 226 -11.18 -5.10 -7.48
CA TYR A 226 -10.56 -6.27 -8.12
C TYR A 226 -11.45 -7.53 -8.16
N LEU A 227 -12.31 -7.75 -7.16
CA LEU A 227 -13.19 -8.91 -7.14
C LEU A 227 -14.17 -8.94 -8.33
N PRO A 228 -14.82 -7.82 -8.73
CA PRO A 228 -15.79 -7.86 -9.83
C PRO A 228 -15.18 -8.40 -11.13
N ILE A 229 -13.96 -7.96 -11.48
CA ILE A 229 -13.29 -8.41 -12.70
C ILE A 229 -12.86 -9.88 -12.62
N THR A 230 -12.55 -10.36 -11.42
CA THR A 230 -12.21 -11.77 -11.21
C THR A 230 -13.44 -12.65 -11.35
N ILE A 231 -14.55 -12.27 -10.71
CA ILE A 231 -15.81 -13.02 -10.73
C ILE A 231 -16.36 -13.08 -12.15
N ILE A 232 -16.45 -11.95 -12.86
CA ILE A 232 -17.02 -11.92 -14.21
C ILE A 232 -16.20 -12.73 -15.22
N LYS A 233 -14.87 -12.79 -15.08
CA LYS A 233 -14.01 -13.61 -15.94
C LYS A 233 -14.22 -15.11 -15.78
N VAL A 234 -14.66 -15.54 -14.59
CA VAL A 234 -14.95 -16.95 -14.31
C VAL A 234 -16.39 -17.27 -14.72
N TYR A 235 -17.33 -16.41 -14.35
CA TYR A 235 -18.76 -16.63 -14.59
C TYR A 235 -19.15 -16.44 -16.06
N ASP A 236 -18.62 -15.41 -16.72
CA ASP A 236 -18.97 -15.04 -18.09
C ASP A 236 -17.74 -15.02 -19.01
N SER A 237 -17.14 -16.19 -19.20
CA SER A 237 -15.93 -16.36 -20.02
C SER A 237 -16.15 -16.12 -21.52
N ASN A 238 -17.40 -16.23 -21.98
CA ASN A 238 -17.80 -15.99 -23.38
C ASN A 238 -18.33 -14.57 -23.61
N VAL A 239 -18.26 -13.68 -22.61
CA VAL A 239 -18.62 -12.26 -22.70
C VAL A 239 -20.06 -12.07 -23.22
N GLN A 240 -21.00 -12.85 -22.66
CA GLN A 240 -22.43 -12.70 -22.92
C GLN A 240 -22.97 -11.37 -22.36
N TYR A 241 -22.36 -10.85 -21.30
CA TYR A 241 -22.74 -9.59 -20.64
C TYR A 241 -21.61 -8.56 -20.74
N PRO A 242 -21.36 -7.96 -21.92
CA PRO A 242 -20.20 -7.09 -22.16
C PRO A 242 -20.18 -5.86 -21.25
N VAL A 243 -21.33 -5.31 -20.87
CA VAL A 243 -21.44 -4.16 -19.96
C VAL A 243 -20.83 -4.49 -18.60
N LEU A 244 -21.04 -5.69 -18.06
CA LEU A 244 -20.47 -6.10 -16.78
C LEU A 244 -18.94 -6.19 -16.83
N HIS A 245 -18.39 -6.67 -17.95
CA HIS A 245 -16.93 -6.68 -18.17
C HIS A 245 -16.38 -5.27 -18.21
N VAL A 246 -17.02 -4.34 -18.93
CA VAL A 246 -16.58 -2.94 -19.01
C VAL A 246 -16.58 -2.30 -17.62
N VAL A 247 -17.69 -2.41 -16.87
CA VAL A 247 -17.78 -1.86 -15.50
C VAL A 247 -16.71 -2.46 -14.59
N ALA A 248 -16.49 -3.78 -14.66
CA ALA A 248 -15.48 -4.44 -13.86
C ALA A 248 -14.05 -4.00 -14.22
N TYR A 249 -13.76 -3.77 -15.50
CA TYR A 249 -12.48 -3.18 -15.93
C TYR A 249 -12.32 -1.73 -15.45
N LEU A 250 -13.39 -0.92 -15.51
CA LEU A 250 -13.35 0.45 -14.98
C LEU A 250 -13.05 0.47 -13.48
N LEU A 251 -13.68 -0.41 -12.69
CA LEU A 251 -13.38 -0.59 -11.27
C LEU A 251 -11.92 -0.99 -11.03
N LEU A 252 -11.41 -1.94 -11.82
CA LEU A 252 -9.99 -2.32 -11.78
C LEU A 252 -9.08 -1.11 -12.03
N TYR A 253 -9.39 -0.25 -13.00
CA TYR A 253 -8.57 0.93 -13.30
C TYR A 253 -8.69 2.04 -12.27
N LEU A 254 -9.84 2.17 -11.60
CA LEU A 254 -10.05 3.11 -10.49
C LEU A 254 -9.21 2.76 -9.25
N SER A 255 -8.85 1.49 -9.07
CA SER A 255 -8.00 1.05 -7.93
C SER A 255 -6.74 1.90 -7.78
N ALA A 256 -6.14 2.31 -8.90
CA ALA A 256 -4.87 3.03 -8.90
C ALA A 256 -4.96 4.49 -8.42
N CYS A 257 -6.17 5.08 -8.31
CA CYS A 257 -6.34 6.44 -7.77
C CYS A 257 -7.09 6.50 -6.44
N ILE A 258 -7.71 5.40 -6.01
CA ILE A 258 -8.47 5.37 -4.75
C ILE A 258 -7.54 5.46 -3.53
N ASN A 259 -6.34 4.88 -3.58
CA ASN A 259 -5.41 4.86 -2.45
C ASN A 259 -5.01 6.27 -1.97
N PRO A 260 -4.53 7.20 -2.83
CA PRO A 260 -4.30 8.60 -2.45
C PRO A 260 -5.53 9.31 -1.85
N ILE A 261 -6.73 9.05 -2.40
CA ILE A 261 -7.98 9.64 -1.90
C ILE A 261 -8.25 9.18 -0.46
N ILE A 262 -8.09 7.88 -0.18
CA ILE A 262 -8.22 7.31 1.16
C ILE A 262 -7.23 7.97 2.13
N TYR A 263 -5.97 8.15 1.72
CA TYR A 263 -4.95 8.79 2.56
C TYR A 263 -5.32 10.21 2.96
N VAL A 264 -5.82 11.00 2.02
CA VAL A 264 -6.24 12.39 2.28
C VAL A 264 -7.44 12.43 3.22
N ILE A 265 -8.46 11.58 2.97
CA ILE A 265 -9.71 11.58 3.75
C ILE A 265 -9.48 11.06 5.17
N MET A 266 -8.73 9.96 5.33
CA MET A 266 -8.71 9.20 6.58
C MET A 266 -7.48 9.47 7.46
N ASN A 267 -6.44 10.13 6.97
CA ASN A 267 -5.22 10.39 7.74
C ASN A 267 -4.85 11.88 7.80
N ASN A 268 -5.10 12.49 8.96
CA ASN A 268 -4.79 13.90 9.21
C ASN A 268 -3.29 14.21 9.13
N GLN A 269 -2.41 13.29 9.54
CA GLN A 269 -0.97 13.51 9.46
C GLN A 269 -0.51 13.51 8.00
N TYR A 270 -1.06 12.63 7.17
CA TYR A 270 -0.77 12.61 5.74
C TYR A 270 -1.32 13.87 5.06
N ARG A 271 -2.53 14.30 5.41
CA ARG A 271 -3.08 15.59 4.95
C ARG A 271 -2.17 16.79 5.26
N GLN A 272 -1.56 16.81 6.45
CA GLN A 272 -0.59 17.85 6.80
C GLN A 272 0.70 17.74 5.98
N ALA A 273 1.20 16.53 5.72
CA ALA A 273 2.34 16.31 4.85
C ALA A 273 2.06 16.81 3.41
N TYR A 274 0.90 16.46 2.83
CA TYR A 274 0.46 16.97 1.53
C TYR A 274 0.41 18.50 1.49
N LYS A 275 -0.21 19.14 2.50
CA LYS A 275 -0.24 20.61 2.60
C LYS A 275 1.16 21.21 2.68
N THR A 276 2.10 20.56 3.37
CA THR A 276 3.47 21.06 3.52
C THR A 276 4.20 21.07 2.18
N ILE A 277 4.05 20.01 1.39
CA ILE A 277 4.63 19.90 0.04
C ILE A 277 3.97 20.89 -0.93
N LEU A 278 2.63 20.92 -0.99
CA LEU A 278 1.90 21.78 -1.90
C LEU A 278 2.10 23.28 -1.61
N LEU A 279 2.27 23.65 -0.33
CA LEU A 279 2.51 25.03 0.09
C LEU A 279 4.00 25.36 0.23
N CYS A 280 4.90 24.48 -0.19
CA CYS A 280 6.37 24.63 -0.10
C CYS A 280 6.86 25.12 1.28
N LYS A 281 6.17 24.77 2.37
CA LYS A 281 6.57 25.19 3.72
C LYS A 281 7.76 24.34 4.14
N ARG A 282 8.87 24.97 4.55
CA ARG A 282 10.02 24.24 5.12
C ARG A 282 9.51 23.33 6.26
N PRO A 283 9.78 22.01 6.24
CA PRO A 283 9.48 21.17 7.39
C PRO A 283 10.23 21.76 8.57
N ARG A 284 9.50 22.21 9.62
CA ARG A 284 10.14 22.67 10.86
C ARG A 284 10.92 21.49 11.44
N LEU A 285 12.22 21.44 11.12
CA LEU A 285 13.21 20.61 11.78
C LEU A 285 13.21 21.09 13.23
N LEU A 286 12.70 20.28 14.16
CA LEU A 286 12.94 20.56 15.56
C LEU A 286 14.44 20.32 15.78
N SER A 287 15.16 21.41 16.01
CA SER A 287 16.54 21.39 16.51
C SER A 287 16.57 20.61 17.82
N LEU A 288 17.27 19.48 17.82
CA LEU A 288 17.82 18.90 19.04
C LEU A 288 18.95 19.85 19.48
N THR A 289 18.67 20.75 20.41
CA THR A 289 19.72 21.52 21.07
C THR A 289 20.49 20.59 22.00
N PRO A 290 21.84 20.53 21.93
CA PRO A 290 22.64 19.74 22.85
C PRO A 290 22.58 20.32 24.26
N ALA A 291 22.66 19.45 25.26
CA ALA A 291 22.75 19.80 26.66
C ALA A 291 23.94 20.74 26.93
N GLY A 292 23.66 21.89 27.58
CA GLY A 292 24.63 22.73 28.25
C GLY A 292 24.40 22.66 29.75
N SER A 293 25.45 22.27 30.46
CA SER A 293 25.58 22.05 31.90
C SER A 293 25.29 23.28 32.77
N SER A 294 24.52 23.13 33.85
CA SER A 294 24.88 23.71 35.16
C SER A 294 24.13 23.02 36.32
N TYR A 295 24.84 22.99 37.45
CA TYR A 295 24.65 22.27 38.71
C TYR A 295 23.31 22.46 39.45
N GLY A 296 22.89 21.41 40.18
CA GLY A 296 22.40 21.55 41.56
C GLY A 296 20.97 21.06 41.92
N GLY A 297 20.87 19.88 42.55
CA GLY A 297 19.96 19.68 43.70
C GLY A 297 18.71 18.78 43.58
N LYS A 298 18.78 17.64 44.30
CA LYS A 298 17.71 16.86 44.98
C LYS A 298 16.67 16.03 44.17
N SER A 299 16.88 14.71 44.24
CA SER A 299 15.95 13.65 44.65
C SER A 299 14.53 13.57 44.06
N ARG A 300 14.31 12.61 43.16
CA ARG A 300 13.24 11.58 43.25
C ARG A 300 13.37 10.56 42.12
N GLU A 301 13.37 9.29 42.49
CA GLU A 301 13.14 8.15 41.59
C GLU A 301 11.86 8.36 40.80
N ASP A 302 11.94 8.28 39.47
CA ASP A 302 10.78 7.98 38.65
C ASP A 302 11.20 7.34 37.31
N SER A 303 10.59 6.20 37.04
CA SER A 303 10.77 5.35 35.86
C SER A 303 10.61 6.12 34.56
N LYS A 304 11.69 6.25 33.78
CA LYS A 304 11.64 6.80 32.43
C LYS A 304 11.22 5.72 31.42
N THR A 305 9.96 5.73 31.03
CA THR A 305 9.49 5.05 29.82
C THR A 305 10.06 5.77 28.60
N MET A 306 11.11 5.22 27.99
CA MET A 306 11.62 5.69 26.71
C MET A 306 10.63 5.37 25.59
N VAL A 307 10.00 6.41 25.03
CA VAL A 307 9.38 6.33 23.70
C VAL A 307 10.51 6.31 22.68
N SER A 308 10.97 5.11 22.33
CA SER A 308 11.92 4.92 21.25
C SER A 308 11.20 5.10 19.91
N GLN A 309 11.33 6.29 19.32
CA GLN A 309 11.03 6.50 17.91
C GLN A 309 12.19 5.91 17.10
N VAL A 310 11.97 4.72 16.54
CA VAL A 310 12.87 4.14 15.53
C VAL A 310 12.77 5.00 14.28
N SER A 311 13.67 5.98 14.18
CA SER A 311 13.85 6.81 13.00
C SER A 311 14.71 6.03 12.00
N ILE A 312 14.10 5.54 10.91
CA ILE A 312 14.80 4.88 9.80
C ILE A 312 15.69 5.91 9.11
N ALA A 313 17.00 5.98 9.37
CA ALA A 313 17.88 6.95 8.73
C ALA A 313 17.99 6.75 7.19
N LEU A 314 17.03 7.27 6.44
CA LEU A 314 17.22 7.64 5.04
C LEU A 314 17.68 9.09 5.02
N THR A 315 18.84 9.34 4.41
CA THR A 315 19.39 10.67 4.15
C THR A 315 18.31 11.54 3.48
N PRO A 316 18.05 12.74 4.00
CA PRO A 316 17.10 13.65 3.37
C PRO A 316 17.71 14.14 2.05
N VAL A 317 17.08 13.80 0.92
CA VAL A 317 17.35 14.46 -0.37
C VAL A 317 16.94 15.93 -0.20
N ARG A 318 17.92 16.84 -0.27
CA ARG A 318 17.65 18.28 -0.15
C ARG A 318 16.87 18.73 -1.38
N CYS A 319 15.96 19.68 -1.17
CA CYS A 319 15.23 20.30 -2.27
C CYS A 319 16.12 21.23 -3.12
N SER A 320 17.39 21.41 -2.76
CA SER A 320 18.41 22.16 -3.50
C SER A 320 19.00 21.38 -4.68
N ASP A 321 18.72 20.08 -4.80
CA ASP A 321 19.43 19.18 -5.72
C ASP A 321 18.58 18.83 -6.97
N LEU A 322 17.51 19.58 -7.24
CA LEU A 322 16.72 19.46 -8.47
C LEU A 322 17.16 20.57 -9.45
N PRO A 323 17.48 20.24 -10.72
CA PRO A 323 17.77 21.25 -11.72
C PRO A 323 16.50 22.07 -12.01
N ASP A 324 16.63 23.40 -11.96
CA ASP A 324 15.58 24.35 -12.34
C ASP A 324 15.17 24.11 -13.79
N PHE A 325 13.94 23.61 -13.98
CA PHE A 325 13.23 23.60 -15.26
C PHE A 325 12.14 24.67 -15.23
N ALA A 326 12.58 25.93 -15.14
CA ALA A 326 11.78 27.09 -15.46
C ALA A 326 12.73 28.20 -15.93
N ASP A 327 12.34 28.90 -17.00
CA ASP A 327 13.03 30.02 -17.65
C ASP A 327 14.13 29.66 -18.69
N ARG A 328 13.68 29.17 -19.85
CA ARG A 328 14.21 29.63 -21.14
C ARG A 328 13.06 29.90 -22.11
N HIS A 329 12.42 31.05 -21.92
CA HIS A 329 11.87 31.83 -23.03
C HIS A 329 12.72 33.09 -23.15
N LEU A 330 13.56 33.09 -24.19
CA LEU A 330 13.95 34.27 -24.96
C LEU A 330 13.83 33.86 -26.41
#